data_AF-A0A1Q5D9I2-F1
#
_entry.id   AF-A0A1Q5D9I2-F1
#
_cell.length_a   1.000
_cell.length_b   1.000
_cell.length_c   1.000
_cell.angle_alpha   90.00
_cell.angle_beta   90.00
_cell.angle_gamma   90.00
#
_symmetry.space_group_name_H-M   'P 1'
#
loop_
_entity.id
_entity.type
_entity.pdbx_description
1 polymer ?
#
loop_
_entity_poly.entity_id
_entity_poly.type
_entity_poly.pdbx_seq_one_letter_code
_entity_poly.pdbx_strand_id
1 'polypeptide(L)'
;MNDLALRQSTEIQGDVLAGFKKDHVQLLFLKFDDATRARTWLRRLKPRIATTRQVATFNAAFSAARSNTGGDDPRAMNAVWRSVSFTHGGILTLTGKDPFPQTSEGSTQHAFKQGSAVRAGMLGDTGDNSPENWLFGDSNAQPVHAVLTIAADKVDDLRAALAQERQEASVHKVVVIFEQDGGTLPGDRRGKEHFGFKDGISEPAVKGFDPPDPERPEWKKGSPGTRIIPGGEFVIGEETVSGTPSDLPEWAKNGSFHVVRRLGQDVPGWWAQVGARLKELKNAKAVPPEATTEWLAARMVGRWRSGTPVAKCPYADVPFDPECANDNDISFANDLEGEITPLFSHLRKTSPRDGLALKEGGEPVPEKGGLDGRRIMRRGIPFGRPFDPAGDAGHGPDAARGLIFVSYQADLVRQFEFIQRDWVVDTKFPDRDPRVGADPMIGPTTDVTFAGKQVRFEQFVRTEGAVYAFTPSLSTLDRLADGKLSDDSPKIKVRVNERNGNHEISAVSTLDIGDRIDAGKARLVLQDDGRLVVFDENEDPRWASKNPATRGARAVFQEDGNLVIYTPDNQPVWATGTAGNPGAMLAVQTDGNVVVYNRAGTPVWATNTRH
;
A
#
# COMPACT_ATOMS: atom_id res chain seq x y z
N MET A 1 -7.86 -27.23 -0.44
CA MET A 1 -8.55 -25.98 -0.83
C MET A 1 -7.58 -24.85 -0.56
N ASN A 2 -7.15 -24.13 -1.60
CA ASN A 2 -6.23 -23.00 -1.43
C ASN A 2 -7.04 -21.83 -0.87
N ASP A 3 -6.85 -21.53 0.41
CA ASP A 3 -7.50 -20.39 1.05
C ASP A 3 -6.94 -19.09 0.45
N LEU A 4 -7.82 -18.32 -0.21
CA LEU A 4 -7.51 -17.03 -0.83
C LEU A 4 -8.09 -15.90 0.03
N ALA A 5 -7.87 -15.95 1.35
CA ALA A 5 -8.43 -15.01 2.33
C ALA A 5 -8.15 -13.54 1.98
N LEU A 6 -6.93 -13.19 1.57
CA LEU A 6 -6.58 -11.80 1.20
C LEU A 6 -7.35 -11.32 -0.02
N ARG A 7 -7.66 -12.20 -0.97
CA ARG A 7 -8.50 -11.89 -2.14
C ARG A 7 -9.92 -11.49 -1.75
N GLN A 8 -10.42 -12.02 -0.63
CA GLN A 8 -11.75 -11.74 -0.10
C GLN A 8 -11.75 -10.64 0.96
N SER A 9 -10.61 -9.98 1.21
CA SER A 9 -10.50 -8.97 2.26
C SER A 9 -11.39 -7.75 1.99
N THR A 10 -12.19 -7.41 2.99
CA THR A 10 -12.94 -6.14 3.08
C THR A 10 -12.18 -5.07 3.87
N GLU A 11 -11.03 -5.41 4.45
CA GLU A 11 -10.22 -4.51 5.29
C GLU A 11 -9.11 -3.81 4.50
N ILE A 12 -8.61 -4.42 3.44
CA ILE A 12 -7.50 -3.87 2.64
C ILE A 12 -8.07 -3.00 1.52
N GLN A 13 -7.51 -1.81 1.32
CA GLN A 13 -7.88 -0.95 0.19
C GLN A 13 -7.44 -1.56 -1.14
N GLY A 14 -8.31 -1.51 -2.14
CA GLY A 14 -8.21 -2.38 -3.31
C GLY A 14 -7.04 -2.14 -4.24
N ASP A 15 -6.42 -0.95 -4.20
CA ASP A 15 -5.28 -0.66 -5.05
C ASP A 15 -3.98 -1.36 -4.58
N VAL A 16 -3.90 -1.74 -3.30
CA VAL A 16 -2.75 -2.42 -2.71
C VAL A 16 -2.49 -3.77 -3.39
N LEU A 17 -3.45 -4.70 -3.30
CA LEU A 17 -3.29 -6.06 -3.84
C LEU A 17 -3.90 -6.24 -5.23
N ALA A 18 -5.16 -5.82 -5.42
CA ALA A 18 -5.88 -6.09 -6.66
C ALA A 18 -5.50 -5.14 -7.80
N GLY A 19 -5.19 -3.88 -7.45
CA GLY A 19 -4.88 -2.80 -8.39
C GLY A 19 -6.13 -2.32 -9.12
N PHE A 20 -6.30 -1.00 -9.22
CA PHE A 20 -7.49 -0.44 -9.87
C PHE A 20 -7.58 -0.76 -11.37
N LYS A 21 -6.44 -0.84 -12.07
CA LYS A 21 -6.34 -1.21 -13.50
C LYS A 21 -7.29 -0.39 -14.39
N LYS A 22 -7.21 0.93 -14.27
CA LYS A 22 -8.05 1.89 -14.99
C LYS A 22 -7.24 2.76 -15.92
N ASP A 23 -7.89 3.23 -16.98
CA ASP A 23 -7.26 4.03 -18.02
C ASP A 23 -7.08 5.50 -17.64
N HIS A 24 -7.83 5.97 -16.64
CA HIS A 24 -7.76 7.35 -16.17
C HIS A 24 -7.61 7.39 -14.66
N VAL A 25 -6.63 8.15 -14.18
CA VAL A 25 -6.29 8.27 -12.76
C VAL A 25 -6.05 9.74 -12.41
N GLN A 26 -6.50 10.16 -11.24
CA GLN A 26 -6.19 11.44 -10.63
C GLN A 26 -5.68 11.21 -9.21
N LEU A 27 -4.54 11.79 -8.86
CA LEU A 27 -4.05 11.89 -7.49
C LEU A 27 -4.28 13.32 -6.99
N LEU A 28 -4.93 13.44 -5.84
CA LEU A 28 -5.08 14.69 -5.10
C LEU A 28 -4.16 14.66 -3.88
N PHE A 29 -3.26 15.63 -3.81
CA PHE A 29 -2.38 15.83 -2.67
C PHE A 29 -3.02 16.86 -1.75
N LEU A 30 -3.33 16.44 -0.54
CA LEU A 30 -4.22 17.15 0.37
C LEU A 30 -3.46 17.61 1.60
N LYS A 31 -3.78 18.82 2.07
CA LYS A 31 -3.33 19.39 3.33
C LYS A 31 -4.53 19.59 4.26
N PHE A 32 -4.30 19.34 5.54
CA PHE A 32 -5.28 19.55 6.61
C PHE A 32 -4.86 20.75 7.45
N ASP A 33 -5.71 21.77 7.51
CA ASP A 33 -5.51 22.92 8.40
C ASP A 33 -6.27 22.77 9.73
N ASP A 34 -7.30 21.90 9.77
CA ASP A 34 -8.13 21.63 10.95
C ASP A 34 -8.44 20.14 11.07
N ALA A 35 -8.04 19.54 12.20
CA ALA A 35 -8.19 18.10 12.45
C ALA A 35 -9.65 17.64 12.51
N THR A 36 -10.56 18.45 13.06
CA THR A 36 -11.98 18.10 13.19
C THR A 36 -12.66 18.06 11.82
N ARG A 37 -12.38 19.05 10.97
CA ARG A 37 -12.91 19.08 9.61
C ARG A 37 -12.29 17.99 8.73
N ALA A 38 -10.98 17.75 8.83
CA ALA A 38 -10.32 16.64 8.13
C ALA A 38 -10.90 15.28 8.52
N ARG A 39 -11.16 15.06 9.81
CA ARG A 39 -11.86 13.86 10.32
C ARG A 39 -13.27 13.71 9.75
N THR A 40 -13.98 14.82 9.61
CA THR A 40 -15.35 14.83 9.04
C THR A 40 -15.32 14.49 7.56
N TRP A 41 -14.39 15.09 6.81
CA TRP A 41 -14.12 14.74 5.42
C TRP A 41 -13.79 13.25 5.26
N LEU A 42 -12.93 12.71 6.13
CA LEU A 42 -12.56 11.30 6.08
C LEU A 42 -13.77 10.38 6.32
N ARG A 43 -14.62 10.71 7.30
CA ARG A 43 -15.87 9.98 7.56
C ARG A 43 -16.80 10.00 6.34
N ARG A 44 -16.83 11.11 5.59
CA ARG A 44 -17.60 11.24 4.33
C ARG A 44 -16.98 10.45 3.18
N LEU A 45 -15.65 10.38 3.09
CA LEU A 45 -14.92 9.68 2.03
C LEU A 45 -15.00 8.16 2.18
N LYS A 46 -14.86 7.63 3.40
CA LYS A 46 -14.70 6.20 3.69
C LYS A 46 -15.71 5.27 2.99
N PRO A 47 -17.03 5.57 2.92
CA PRO A 47 -18.00 4.72 2.22
C PRO A 47 -17.73 4.54 0.71
N ARG A 48 -16.92 5.41 0.10
CA ARG A 48 -16.56 5.37 -1.33
C ARG A 48 -15.19 4.74 -1.58
N ILE A 49 -14.45 4.34 -0.54
CA ILE A 49 -13.15 3.68 -0.67
C ILE A 49 -13.36 2.22 -1.10
N ALA A 50 -12.64 1.82 -2.15
CA ALA A 50 -12.74 0.49 -2.71
C ALA A 50 -11.91 -0.52 -1.91
N THR A 51 -12.47 -1.70 -1.66
CA THR A 51 -11.79 -2.82 -0.98
C THR A 51 -11.13 -3.77 -1.98
N THR A 52 -10.14 -4.55 -1.53
CA THR A 52 -9.51 -5.62 -2.31
C THR A 52 -10.53 -6.60 -2.86
N ARG A 53 -11.51 -7.01 -2.06
CA ARG A 53 -12.59 -7.90 -2.53
C ARG A 53 -13.36 -7.29 -3.71
N GLN A 54 -13.82 -6.05 -3.60
CA GLN A 54 -14.59 -5.39 -4.67
C GLN A 54 -13.79 -5.30 -5.98
N VAL A 55 -12.54 -4.83 -5.89
CA VAL A 55 -11.68 -4.66 -7.05
C VAL A 55 -11.28 -6.01 -7.66
N ALA A 56 -10.94 -7.00 -6.83
CA ALA A 56 -10.58 -8.34 -7.32
C ALA A 56 -11.75 -9.05 -8.00
N THR A 57 -12.98 -8.92 -7.46
CA THR A 57 -14.20 -9.46 -8.09
C THR A 57 -14.47 -8.77 -9.43
N PHE A 58 -14.39 -7.43 -9.49
CA PHE A 58 -14.57 -6.71 -10.75
C PHE A 58 -13.51 -7.11 -11.79
N ASN A 59 -12.24 -7.14 -11.40
CA ASN A 59 -11.14 -7.49 -12.30
C ASN A 59 -11.27 -8.91 -12.87
N ALA A 60 -11.75 -9.88 -12.06
CA ALA A 60 -12.03 -11.23 -12.53
C ALA A 60 -13.16 -11.27 -13.56
N ALA A 61 -14.27 -10.57 -13.28
CA ALA A 61 -15.40 -10.49 -14.21
C ALA A 61 -15.02 -9.77 -15.52
N PHE A 62 -14.27 -8.67 -15.43
CA PHE A 62 -13.78 -7.93 -16.60
C PHE A 62 -12.85 -8.80 -17.46
N SER A 63 -11.91 -9.51 -16.83
CA SER A 63 -10.99 -10.40 -17.54
C SER A 63 -11.73 -11.53 -18.25
N ALA A 64 -12.71 -12.16 -17.58
CA ALA A 64 -13.52 -13.20 -18.20
C ALA A 64 -14.34 -12.68 -19.39
N ALA A 65 -14.96 -11.50 -19.25
CA ALA A 65 -15.71 -10.87 -20.34
C ALA A 65 -14.81 -10.54 -21.53
N ARG A 66 -13.61 -9.99 -21.28
CA ARG A 66 -12.61 -9.70 -22.31
C ARG A 66 -12.10 -10.94 -23.04
N SER A 67 -11.90 -12.05 -22.31
CA SER A 67 -11.54 -13.33 -22.92
C SER A 67 -12.65 -13.85 -23.86
N ASN A 68 -13.92 -13.66 -23.48
CA ASN A 68 -15.06 -14.09 -24.30
C ASN A 68 -15.25 -13.25 -25.57
N THR A 69 -14.71 -12.03 -25.62
CA THR A 69 -14.77 -11.12 -26.78
C THR A 69 -13.49 -11.12 -27.62
N GLY A 70 -12.61 -12.10 -27.43
CA GLY A 70 -11.38 -12.21 -28.22
C GLY A 70 -10.34 -11.12 -27.92
N GLY A 71 -10.41 -10.49 -26.74
CA GLY A 71 -9.43 -9.50 -26.28
C GLY A 71 -9.93 -8.05 -26.24
N ASP A 72 -11.15 -7.78 -26.71
CA ASP A 72 -11.77 -6.45 -26.65
C ASP A 72 -12.28 -6.12 -25.25
N ASP A 73 -12.01 -4.89 -24.78
CA ASP A 73 -12.48 -4.44 -23.48
C ASP A 73 -14.02 -4.37 -23.42
N PRO A 74 -14.67 -4.95 -22.38
CA PRO A 74 -16.12 -4.99 -22.26
C PRO A 74 -16.74 -3.60 -22.03
N ARG A 75 -17.27 -2.99 -23.08
CA ARG A 75 -17.80 -1.60 -23.09
C ARG A 75 -18.84 -1.28 -21.99
N ALA A 76 -19.62 -2.28 -21.56
CA ALA A 76 -20.65 -2.11 -20.55
C ALA A 76 -20.11 -2.13 -19.10
N MET A 77 -18.89 -2.60 -18.89
CA MET A 77 -18.28 -2.74 -17.56
C MET A 77 -17.39 -1.55 -17.27
N ASN A 78 -17.85 -0.65 -16.41
CA ASN A 78 -17.09 0.52 -15.97
C ASN A 78 -17.16 0.61 -14.43
N ALA A 79 -16.10 1.10 -13.82
CA ALA A 79 -16.02 1.33 -12.39
C ALA A 79 -15.23 2.59 -12.07
N VAL A 80 -15.58 3.23 -10.96
CA VAL A 80 -14.81 4.29 -10.33
C VAL A 80 -14.31 3.77 -8.99
N TRP A 81 -12.99 3.77 -8.80
CA TRP A 81 -12.36 3.35 -7.57
C TRP A 81 -11.68 4.52 -6.87
N ARG A 82 -11.61 4.44 -5.54
CA ARG A 82 -10.95 5.41 -4.68
C ARG A 82 -10.12 4.70 -3.62
N SER A 83 -8.92 5.21 -3.36
CA SER A 83 -8.09 4.85 -2.22
C SER A 83 -7.53 6.12 -1.57
N VAL A 84 -7.24 6.04 -0.27
CA VAL A 84 -6.65 7.16 0.48
C VAL A 84 -5.50 6.67 1.34
N SER A 85 -4.43 7.44 1.34
CA SER A 85 -3.23 7.21 2.15
C SER A 85 -2.81 8.49 2.86
N PHE A 86 -2.12 8.36 3.98
CA PHE A 86 -1.74 9.48 4.84
C PHE A 86 -0.24 9.49 5.09
N THR A 87 0.38 10.67 5.01
CA THR A 87 1.77 10.84 5.46
C THR A 87 1.84 10.77 6.99
N HIS A 88 3.04 10.65 7.55
CA HIS A 88 3.24 10.71 9.02
C HIS A 88 2.58 11.97 9.61
N GLY A 89 2.84 13.14 9.02
CA GLY A 89 2.24 14.41 9.43
C GLY A 89 0.72 14.44 9.29
N GLY A 90 0.15 13.77 8.29
CA GLY A 90 -1.30 13.64 8.15
C GLY A 90 -1.95 12.80 9.24
N ILE A 91 -1.34 11.66 9.60
CA ILE A 91 -1.82 10.82 10.71
C ILE A 91 -1.69 11.56 12.04
N LEU A 92 -0.55 12.24 12.27
CA LEU A 92 -0.33 13.08 13.45
C LEU A 92 -1.39 14.19 13.53
N THR A 93 -1.72 14.84 12.42
CA THR A 93 -2.73 15.90 12.39
C THR A 93 -4.13 15.37 12.71
N LEU A 94 -4.52 14.20 12.18
CA LEU A 94 -5.84 13.62 12.43
C LEU A 94 -6.02 13.18 13.89
N THR A 95 -4.95 12.70 14.53
CA THR A 95 -5.03 11.99 15.82
C THR A 95 -4.45 12.79 16.99
N GLY A 96 -3.64 13.81 16.71
CA GLY A 96 -2.85 14.53 17.71
C GLY A 96 -1.75 13.68 18.35
N LYS A 97 -1.51 12.46 17.86
CA LYS A 97 -0.53 11.51 18.41
C LYS A 97 0.45 11.08 17.34
N ASP A 98 1.72 10.93 17.74
CA ASP A 98 2.72 10.35 16.86
C ASP A 98 2.38 8.86 16.61
N PRO A 99 2.16 8.42 15.35
CA PRO A 99 1.88 7.02 15.04
C PRO A 99 3.05 6.08 15.37
N PHE A 100 4.27 6.62 15.44
CA PHE A 100 5.50 5.89 15.76
C PHE A 100 6.36 6.72 16.73
N PRO A 101 5.98 6.76 18.03
CA PRO A 101 6.68 7.60 19.01
C PRO A 101 8.11 7.11 19.27
N GLN A 102 8.34 5.80 19.13
CA GLN A 102 9.65 5.17 19.20
C GLN A 102 9.98 4.57 17.84
N THR A 103 11.13 4.97 17.29
CA THR A 103 11.65 4.47 16.01
C THR A 103 13.13 4.21 16.14
N SER A 104 13.62 3.15 15.50
CA SER A 104 15.04 2.84 15.40
C SER A 104 15.62 3.39 14.10
N GLU A 105 16.87 3.85 14.14
CA GLU A 105 17.55 4.26 12.91
C GLU A 105 17.56 3.12 11.88
N GLY A 106 17.31 3.46 10.61
CA GLY A 106 17.19 2.47 9.53
C GLY A 106 15.91 1.65 9.51
N SER A 107 14.93 1.88 10.39
CA SER A 107 13.65 1.16 10.36
C SER A 107 12.64 1.80 9.40
N THR A 108 11.65 1.03 8.94
CA THR A 108 10.55 1.54 8.09
C THR A 108 9.76 2.66 8.77
N GLN A 109 9.52 2.55 10.09
CA GLN A 109 8.85 3.57 10.89
C GLN A 109 9.64 4.89 10.89
N HIS A 110 10.98 4.79 11.01
CA HIS A 110 11.85 5.96 10.97
C HIS A 110 11.85 6.62 9.59
N ALA A 111 11.96 5.83 8.51
CA ALA A 111 11.91 6.35 7.14
C ALA A 111 10.56 7.01 6.83
N PHE A 112 9.44 6.39 7.25
CA PHE A 112 8.10 6.96 7.10
C PHE A 112 7.94 8.28 7.87
N LYS A 113 8.46 8.35 9.11
CA LYS A 113 8.44 9.55 9.94
C LYS A 113 9.31 10.69 9.36
N GLN A 114 10.45 10.36 8.77
CA GLN A 114 11.31 11.33 8.08
C GLN A 114 10.65 11.88 6.80
N GLY A 115 9.95 11.04 6.06
CA GLY A 115 9.31 11.39 4.79
C GLY A 115 10.31 11.46 3.61
N SER A 116 9.78 11.39 2.40
CA SER A 116 10.55 11.29 1.15
C SER A 116 11.60 12.40 0.96
N ALA A 117 11.30 13.65 1.30
CA ALA A 117 12.22 14.77 1.12
C ALA A 117 13.52 14.60 1.93
N VAL A 118 13.44 14.18 3.19
CA VAL A 118 14.63 13.91 4.02
C VAL A 118 15.40 12.70 3.51
N ARG A 119 14.70 11.73 2.92
CA ARG A 119 15.29 10.50 2.34
C ARG A 119 15.87 10.70 0.94
N ALA A 120 15.58 11.82 0.27
CA ALA A 120 15.87 12.04 -1.14
C ALA A 120 17.34 11.79 -1.54
N GLY A 121 18.29 12.35 -0.77
CA GLY A 121 19.71 12.29 -1.12
C GLY A 121 20.27 10.86 -1.24
N MET A 122 19.84 9.94 -0.38
CA MET A 122 20.28 8.53 -0.46
C MET A 122 19.58 7.74 -1.58
N LEU A 123 18.53 8.27 -2.17
CA LEU A 123 17.80 7.69 -3.30
C LEU A 123 18.29 8.22 -4.65
N GLY A 124 19.35 9.03 -4.65
CA GLY A 124 19.91 9.67 -5.83
C GLY A 124 19.25 11.01 -6.20
N ASP A 125 18.29 11.48 -5.41
CA ASP A 125 17.56 12.73 -5.66
C ASP A 125 18.37 13.93 -5.16
N THR A 126 19.32 14.35 -6.00
CA THR A 126 20.24 15.48 -5.76
C THR A 126 20.28 16.40 -6.98
N GLY A 127 20.83 17.62 -6.83
CA GLY A 127 20.89 18.60 -7.94
C GLY A 127 19.49 18.94 -8.43
N ASP A 128 19.22 18.84 -9.73
CA ASP A 128 17.89 19.14 -10.30
C ASP A 128 16.77 18.21 -9.80
N ASN A 129 17.11 17.08 -9.17
CA ASN A 129 16.16 16.12 -8.61
C ASN A 129 15.89 16.35 -7.12
N SER A 130 16.55 17.31 -6.49
CA SER A 130 16.44 17.52 -5.05
C SER A 130 15.06 18.04 -4.64
N PRO A 131 14.66 17.85 -3.36
CA PRO A 131 13.35 18.26 -2.87
C PRO A 131 12.98 19.72 -3.11
N GLU A 132 13.95 20.64 -3.11
CA GLU A 132 13.72 22.07 -3.39
C GLU A 132 13.20 22.35 -4.81
N ASN A 133 13.38 21.42 -5.74
CA ASN A 133 12.88 21.51 -7.12
C ASN A 133 11.57 20.72 -7.34
N TRP A 134 11.06 20.05 -6.30
CA TRP A 134 9.86 19.23 -6.42
C TRP A 134 8.58 20.08 -6.49
N LEU A 135 7.63 19.63 -7.30
CA LEU A 135 6.29 20.21 -7.41
C LEU A 135 5.43 19.93 -6.16
N PHE A 136 5.73 18.85 -5.45
CA PHE A 136 5.07 18.46 -4.20
C PHE A 136 5.99 17.57 -3.35
N GLY A 137 5.69 17.46 -2.05
CA GLY A 137 6.38 16.54 -1.15
C GLY A 137 7.60 17.12 -0.43
N ASP A 138 8.00 18.37 -0.75
CA ASP A 138 8.86 19.15 0.13
C ASP A 138 8.09 19.55 1.39
N SER A 139 8.36 18.83 2.48
CA SER A 139 7.70 19.00 3.78
C SER A 139 7.93 20.37 4.40
N ASN A 140 8.95 21.13 3.98
CA ASN A 140 9.26 22.44 4.52
C ASN A 140 8.44 23.57 3.88
N ALA A 141 8.08 23.43 2.60
CA ALA A 141 7.32 24.45 1.87
C ALA A 141 5.81 24.16 1.84
N GLN A 142 5.41 22.91 1.55
CA GLN A 142 4.00 22.52 1.38
C GLN A 142 3.75 21.09 1.87
N PRO A 143 3.39 20.90 3.15
CA PRO A 143 3.20 19.56 3.71
C PRO A 143 1.99 18.87 3.07
N VAL A 144 2.25 17.70 2.48
CA VAL A 144 1.21 16.74 2.07
C VAL A 144 0.79 15.95 3.31
N HIS A 145 -0.50 15.93 3.63
CA HIS A 145 -1.08 15.13 4.71
C HIS A 145 -1.76 13.86 4.21
N ALA A 146 -2.38 13.91 3.03
CA ALA A 146 -2.99 12.74 2.42
C ALA A 146 -2.85 12.73 0.90
N VAL A 147 -2.87 11.54 0.32
CA VAL A 147 -3.00 11.31 -1.12
C VAL A 147 -4.28 10.54 -1.36
N LEU A 148 -5.21 11.15 -2.08
CA LEU A 148 -6.45 10.51 -2.55
C LEU A 148 -6.28 10.15 -4.02
N THR A 149 -6.33 8.85 -4.32
CA THR A 149 -6.28 8.32 -5.69
C THR A 149 -7.69 8.03 -6.15
N ILE A 150 -8.06 8.55 -7.31
CA ILE A 150 -9.35 8.30 -7.98
C ILE A 150 -9.05 7.72 -9.34
N ALA A 151 -9.67 6.60 -9.69
CA ALA A 151 -9.40 5.90 -10.94
C ALA A 151 -10.70 5.46 -11.61
N ALA A 152 -10.82 5.62 -12.93
CA ALA A 152 -12.01 5.24 -13.68
C ALA A 152 -11.71 4.72 -15.08
N ASP A 153 -12.57 3.84 -15.60
CA ASP A 153 -12.48 3.36 -16.98
C ASP A 153 -12.82 4.45 -18.00
N LYS A 154 -13.69 5.40 -17.63
CA LYS A 154 -14.13 6.51 -18.49
C LYS A 154 -13.73 7.86 -17.92
N VAL A 155 -13.27 8.74 -18.79
CA VAL A 155 -12.88 10.11 -18.43
C VAL A 155 -14.04 10.91 -17.80
N ASP A 156 -15.27 10.73 -18.27
CA ASP A 156 -16.42 11.46 -17.74
C ASP A 156 -16.81 10.99 -16.34
N ASP A 157 -16.69 9.67 -16.07
CA ASP A 157 -16.87 9.11 -14.73
C ASP A 157 -15.80 9.62 -13.77
N LEU A 158 -14.54 9.71 -14.22
CA LEU A 158 -13.45 10.33 -13.44
C LEU A 158 -13.75 11.79 -13.13
N ARG A 159 -14.18 12.58 -14.12
CA ARG A 159 -14.52 14.01 -13.95
C ARG A 159 -15.64 14.19 -12.93
N ALA A 160 -16.70 13.39 -13.00
CA ALA A 160 -17.81 13.45 -12.06
C ALA A 160 -17.35 13.10 -10.63
N ALA A 161 -16.57 12.02 -10.48
CA ALA A 161 -16.00 11.62 -9.21
C ALA A 161 -15.05 12.69 -8.62
N LEU A 162 -14.21 13.28 -9.46
CA LEU A 162 -13.29 14.33 -9.07
C LEU A 162 -14.01 15.61 -8.63
N ALA A 163 -15.07 16.00 -9.34
CA ALA A 163 -15.92 17.12 -8.93
C ALA A 163 -16.54 16.89 -7.55
N GLN A 164 -17.01 15.66 -7.28
CA GLN A 164 -17.52 15.29 -5.96
C GLN A 164 -16.44 15.41 -4.87
N GLU A 165 -15.25 14.86 -5.08
CA GLU A 165 -14.21 14.88 -4.03
C GLU A 165 -13.61 16.29 -3.82
N ARG A 166 -13.51 17.12 -4.86
CA ARG A 166 -13.14 18.53 -4.72
C ARG A 166 -14.18 19.31 -3.92
N GLN A 167 -15.47 19.05 -4.17
CA GLN A 167 -16.55 19.68 -3.40
C GLN A 167 -16.49 19.25 -1.92
N GLU A 168 -16.32 17.95 -1.64
CA GLU A 168 -16.16 17.44 -0.28
C GLU A 168 -14.94 18.05 0.42
N ALA A 169 -13.80 18.14 -0.26
CA ALA A 169 -12.60 18.77 0.27
C ALA A 169 -12.85 20.26 0.59
N SER A 170 -13.46 21.00 -0.34
CA SER A 170 -13.78 22.42 -0.17
C SER A 170 -14.74 22.68 1.01
N VAL A 171 -15.84 21.91 1.12
CA VAL A 171 -16.83 22.05 2.21
C VAL A 171 -16.17 21.86 3.58
N HIS A 172 -15.22 20.93 3.67
CA HIS A 172 -14.50 20.62 4.91
C HIS A 172 -13.17 21.37 5.03
N LYS A 173 -12.86 22.34 4.16
CA LYS A 173 -11.58 23.08 4.15
C LYS A 173 -10.34 22.16 4.18
N VAL A 174 -10.42 21.03 3.50
CA VAL A 174 -9.24 20.23 3.14
C VAL A 174 -8.68 20.84 1.86
N VAL A 175 -7.43 21.29 1.91
CA VAL A 175 -6.80 22.04 0.81
C VAL A 175 -6.17 21.07 -0.16
N VAL A 176 -6.52 21.18 -1.45
CA VAL A 176 -5.80 20.49 -2.52
C VAL A 176 -4.58 21.34 -2.87
N ILE A 177 -3.38 20.85 -2.55
CA ILE A 177 -2.13 21.60 -2.78
C ILE A 177 -1.48 21.23 -4.12
N PHE A 178 -1.71 20.02 -4.61
CA PHE A 178 -1.27 19.58 -5.92
C PHE A 178 -2.24 18.54 -6.48
N GLU A 179 -2.35 18.51 -7.80
CA GLU A 179 -3.13 17.53 -8.52
C GLU A 179 -2.29 16.93 -9.63
N GLN A 180 -2.28 15.60 -9.72
CA GLN A 180 -1.58 14.88 -10.78
C GLN A 180 -2.57 14.02 -11.57
N ASP A 181 -2.76 14.37 -12.84
CA ASP A 181 -3.50 13.52 -13.79
C ASP A 181 -2.59 12.44 -14.36
N GLY A 182 -3.15 11.27 -14.60
CA GLY A 182 -2.47 10.15 -15.23
C GLY A 182 -3.43 9.38 -16.13
N GLY A 183 -2.88 8.75 -17.15
CA GLY A 183 -3.68 7.94 -18.05
C GLY A 183 -2.88 7.00 -18.91
N THR A 184 -3.54 5.94 -19.36
CA THR A 184 -2.99 5.04 -20.36
C THR A 184 -2.74 5.80 -21.66
N LEU A 185 -1.55 5.63 -22.25
CA LEU A 185 -1.22 6.27 -23.52
C LEU A 185 -2.15 5.79 -24.66
N PRO A 186 -2.51 6.66 -25.61
CA PRO A 186 -3.45 6.32 -26.67
C PRO A 186 -2.84 5.41 -27.74
N GLY A 187 -3.70 4.75 -28.53
CA GLY A 187 -3.30 4.03 -29.75
C GLY A 187 -2.35 2.86 -29.52
N ASP A 188 -1.34 2.75 -30.37
CA ASP A 188 -0.29 1.72 -30.33
C ASP A 188 0.68 1.85 -29.14
N ARG A 189 0.54 2.94 -28.36
CA ARG A 189 1.25 3.18 -27.10
C ARG A 189 0.49 2.66 -25.87
N ARG A 190 -0.73 2.14 -26.01
CA ARG A 190 -1.49 1.53 -24.91
C ARG A 190 -0.67 0.44 -24.23
N GLY A 191 -0.48 0.55 -22.90
CA GLY A 191 0.32 -0.38 -22.10
C GLY A 191 1.84 -0.16 -22.16
N LYS A 192 2.29 0.95 -22.75
CA LYS A 192 3.71 1.37 -22.77
C LYS A 192 3.91 2.64 -21.94
N GLU A 193 5.14 2.83 -21.47
CA GLU A 193 5.61 4.11 -20.93
C GLU A 193 6.13 5.03 -22.05
N HIS A 194 6.59 6.24 -21.72
CA HIS A 194 6.87 7.28 -22.73
C HIS A 194 8.11 7.04 -23.58
N PHE A 195 9.12 6.29 -23.11
CA PHE A 195 10.22 5.84 -23.97
C PHE A 195 9.76 4.78 -24.99
N GLY A 196 8.60 4.17 -24.78
CA GLY A 196 7.92 3.26 -25.69
C GLY A 196 8.00 1.80 -25.30
N PHE A 197 8.46 1.47 -24.10
CA PHE A 197 8.57 0.10 -23.60
C PHE A 197 7.28 -0.34 -22.93
N LYS A 198 6.89 -1.59 -23.18
CA LYS A 198 5.75 -2.21 -22.49
C LYS A 198 6.05 -2.31 -21.00
N ASP A 199 5.15 -1.76 -20.19
CA ASP A 199 5.24 -1.79 -18.71
C ASP A 199 4.18 -2.74 -18.12
N GLY A 200 4.31 -3.04 -16.83
CA GLY A 200 3.34 -3.85 -16.08
C GLY A 200 3.39 -5.35 -16.39
N ILE A 201 4.47 -5.85 -17.02
CA ILE A 201 4.63 -7.28 -17.34
C ILE A 201 4.98 -8.10 -16.09
N SER A 202 5.96 -7.62 -15.30
CA SER A 202 6.48 -8.34 -14.14
C SER A 202 5.95 -7.72 -12.85
N GLU A 203 4.90 -8.31 -12.31
CA GLU A 203 4.39 -8.03 -10.96
C GLU A 203 4.49 -9.30 -10.11
N PRO A 204 4.86 -9.22 -8.83
CA PRO A 204 4.86 -10.40 -7.97
C PRO A 204 3.42 -10.89 -7.77
N ALA A 205 3.25 -12.22 -7.65
CA ALA A 205 2.01 -12.79 -7.16
C ALA A 205 2.04 -12.89 -5.64
N VAL A 206 0.87 -12.93 -5.00
CA VAL A 206 0.77 -12.83 -3.53
C VAL A 206 0.09 -14.06 -2.92
N LYS A 207 0.73 -14.68 -1.93
CA LYS A 207 0.19 -15.82 -1.16
C LYS A 207 -1.10 -15.38 -0.47
N GLY A 208 -2.16 -16.18 -0.59
CA GLY A 208 -3.49 -15.84 -0.06
C GLY A 208 -4.30 -14.88 -0.94
N PHE A 209 -3.76 -14.40 -2.07
CA PHE A 209 -4.49 -13.56 -3.03
C PHE A 209 -4.53 -14.16 -4.44
N ASP A 210 -3.39 -14.62 -4.96
CA ASP A 210 -3.28 -15.26 -6.26
C ASP A 210 -3.33 -16.80 -6.12
N PRO A 211 -4.03 -17.49 -7.02
CA PRO A 211 -4.06 -18.95 -7.01
C PRO A 211 -2.69 -19.53 -7.42
N PRO A 212 -2.13 -20.46 -6.64
CA PRO A 212 -0.91 -21.15 -7.03
C PRO A 212 -1.18 -22.11 -8.18
N ASP A 213 -0.14 -22.33 -8.97
CA ASP A 213 -0.13 -23.37 -9.98
C ASP A 213 -0.23 -24.75 -9.33
N PRO A 214 -1.09 -25.67 -9.83
CA PRO A 214 -1.26 -27.00 -9.23
C PRO A 214 0.00 -27.86 -9.23
N GLU A 215 0.86 -27.71 -10.24
CA GLU A 215 2.09 -28.50 -10.40
C GLU A 215 3.29 -27.78 -9.78
N ARG A 216 3.25 -26.44 -9.75
CA ARG A 216 4.33 -25.59 -9.23
C ARG A 216 3.82 -24.57 -8.21
N PRO A 217 3.55 -24.97 -6.94
CA PRO A 217 2.86 -24.13 -5.98
C PRO A 217 3.53 -22.80 -5.59
N GLU A 218 4.83 -22.63 -5.85
CA GLU A 218 5.53 -21.35 -5.66
C GLU A 218 5.28 -20.33 -6.79
N TRP A 219 4.58 -20.72 -7.85
CA TRP A 219 4.29 -19.87 -9.00
C TRP A 219 2.79 -19.67 -9.16
N LYS A 220 2.41 -18.56 -9.77
CA LYS A 220 1.02 -18.23 -10.07
C LYS A 220 0.48 -19.08 -11.20
N LYS A 221 -0.73 -19.62 -11.00
CA LYS A 221 -1.45 -20.39 -12.01
C LYS A 221 -1.59 -19.61 -13.31
N GLY A 222 -1.16 -20.20 -14.42
CA GLY A 222 -1.28 -19.60 -15.77
C GLY A 222 -0.40 -18.37 -15.97
N SER A 223 0.64 -18.17 -15.16
CA SER A 223 1.60 -17.07 -15.32
C SER A 223 3.03 -17.57 -15.04
N PRO A 224 3.65 -18.27 -16.00
CA PRO A 224 5.04 -18.73 -15.90
C PRO A 224 6.00 -17.61 -15.46
N GLY A 225 7.01 -17.95 -14.66
CA GLY A 225 7.97 -17.00 -14.11
C GLY A 225 7.46 -16.05 -13.02
N THR A 226 6.17 -16.09 -12.69
CA THR A 226 5.58 -15.21 -11.67
C THR A 226 5.52 -15.90 -10.32
N ARG A 227 6.52 -15.66 -9.48
CA ARG A 227 6.61 -16.23 -8.12
C ARG A 227 5.52 -15.68 -7.21
N ILE A 228 5.04 -16.54 -6.31
CA ILE A 228 4.12 -16.22 -5.22
C ILE A 228 4.95 -15.85 -3.98
N ILE A 229 4.80 -14.61 -3.56
CA ILE A 229 5.50 -14.00 -2.44
C ILE A 229 4.58 -14.00 -1.20
N PRO A 230 5.10 -14.18 0.02
CA PRO A 230 4.30 -14.06 1.25
C PRO A 230 3.55 -12.72 1.33
N GLY A 231 2.30 -12.75 1.79
CA GLY A 231 1.44 -11.56 1.87
C GLY A 231 2.00 -10.45 2.77
N GLY A 232 2.79 -10.83 3.78
CA GLY A 232 3.44 -9.92 4.73
C GLY A 232 4.46 -8.98 4.12
N GLU A 233 4.92 -9.24 2.88
CA GLU A 233 5.77 -8.29 2.15
C GLU A 233 4.99 -7.09 1.60
N PHE A 234 3.66 -7.17 1.53
CA PHE A 234 2.81 -6.09 0.99
C PHE A 234 1.75 -5.60 1.96
N VAL A 235 1.31 -6.45 2.88
CA VAL A 235 0.23 -6.18 3.83
C VAL A 235 0.70 -6.46 5.24
N ILE A 236 0.66 -5.44 6.10
CA ILE A 236 1.14 -5.54 7.47
C ILE A 236 0.23 -6.47 8.29
N GLY A 237 0.84 -7.34 9.09
CA GLY A 237 0.16 -8.32 9.93
C GLY A 237 0.05 -9.72 9.32
N GLU A 238 0.39 -9.86 8.04
CA GLU A 238 0.51 -11.17 7.37
C GLU A 238 1.94 -11.73 7.49
N GLU A 239 2.11 -13.03 7.24
CA GLU A 239 3.43 -13.68 7.26
C GLU A 239 4.39 -13.10 6.20
N THR A 240 5.60 -12.72 6.62
CA THR A 240 6.70 -12.28 5.75
C THR A 240 7.55 -13.49 5.29
N VAL A 241 8.59 -13.25 4.49
CA VAL A 241 9.58 -14.28 4.12
C VAL A 241 10.30 -14.90 5.33
N SER A 242 10.35 -14.23 6.48
CA SER A 242 10.91 -14.81 7.71
C SER A 242 9.96 -15.79 8.40
N GLY A 243 8.73 -15.93 7.90
CA GLY A 243 7.69 -16.77 8.49
C GLY A 243 6.93 -16.12 9.65
N THR A 244 7.20 -14.85 9.94
CA THR A 244 6.52 -14.09 11.01
C THR A 244 6.04 -12.74 10.48
N PRO A 245 4.92 -12.20 10.98
CA PRO A 245 4.52 -10.82 10.67
C PRO A 245 5.56 -9.78 11.11
N SER A 246 5.54 -8.61 10.49
CA SER A 246 6.32 -7.45 10.93
C SER A 246 5.88 -6.99 12.33
N ASP A 247 6.83 -6.54 13.15
CA ASP A 247 6.59 -5.97 14.49
C ASP A 247 6.08 -4.51 14.42
N LEU A 248 5.05 -4.28 13.62
CA LEU A 248 4.38 -2.99 13.49
C LEU A 248 3.15 -2.94 14.41
N PRO A 249 2.76 -1.76 14.92
CA PRO A 249 1.62 -1.63 15.81
C PRO A 249 0.32 -2.15 15.19
N GLU A 250 -0.59 -2.64 16.04
CA GLU A 250 -1.87 -3.22 15.60
C GLU A 250 -2.72 -2.26 14.73
N TRP A 251 -2.58 -0.95 14.90
CA TRP A 251 -3.29 0.02 14.07
C TRP A 251 -2.87 -0.03 12.60
N ALA A 252 -1.66 -0.48 12.30
CA ALA A 252 -1.12 -0.57 10.94
C ALA A 252 -1.53 -1.88 10.23
N LYS A 253 -2.11 -2.85 10.95
CA LYS A 253 -2.55 -4.13 10.38
C LYS A 253 -3.50 -3.93 9.20
N ASN A 254 -3.37 -4.79 8.18
CA ASN A 254 -4.08 -4.73 6.91
C ASN A 254 -3.81 -3.46 6.08
N GLY A 255 -2.84 -2.64 6.49
CA GLY A 255 -2.35 -1.50 5.73
C GLY A 255 -1.07 -1.82 4.95
N SER A 256 -0.61 -0.83 4.20
CA SER A 256 0.60 -0.90 3.38
C SER A 256 1.25 0.49 3.28
N PHE A 257 2.57 0.56 3.26
CA PHE A 257 3.25 1.81 2.90
C PHE A 257 3.05 2.09 1.42
N HIS A 258 2.88 3.36 1.09
CA HIS A 258 2.55 3.85 -0.24
C HIS A 258 3.61 4.87 -0.66
N VAL A 259 4.32 4.59 -1.74
CA VAL A 259 5.30 5.50 -2.34
C VAL A 259 4.69 6.08 -3.60
N VAL A 260 4.72 7.40 -3.73
CA VAL A 260 4.40 8.11 -4.97
C VAL A 260 5.64 8.87 -5.40
N ARG A 261 6.05 8.73 -6.66
CA ARG A 261 7.07 9.57 -7.30
C ARG A 261 6.57 10.06 -8.64
N ARG A 262 6.72 11.35 -8.91
CA ARG A 262 6.46 11.92 -10.21
C ARG A 262 7.78 12.00 -10.97
N LEU A 263 7.94 11.16 -11.98
CA LEU A 263 9.17 10.99 -12.74
C LEU A 263 9.01 11.63 -14.13
N GLY A 264 9.56 12.83 -14.33
CA GLY A 264 9.59 13.49 -15.64
C GLY A 264 10.54 12.76 -16.59
N GLN A 265 10.13 12.54 -17.84
CA GLN A 265 10.90 11.79 -18.83
C GLN A 265 11.22 12.66 -20.05
N ASP A 266 12.51 12.90 -20.30
CA ASP A 266 12.99 13.50 -21.54
C ASP A 266 13.19 12.41 -22.60
N VAL A 267 12.09 12.10 -23.29
CA VAL A 267 12.02 11.10 -24.36
C VAL A 267 12.99 11.37 -25.52
N PRO A 268 12.98 12.55 -26.16
CA PRO A 268 13.88 12.80 -27.28
C PRO A 268 15.36 12.78 -26.84
N GLY A 269 15.68 13.35 -25.67
CA GLY A 269 17.04 13.36 -25.13
C GLY A 269 17.57 11.95 -24.87
N TRP A 270 16.76 11.09 -24.25
CA TRP A 270 17.13 9.71 -23.98
C TRP A 270 17.42 8.94 -25.28
N TRP A 271 16.54 9.00 -26.27
CA TRP A 271 16.74 8.32 -27.56
C TRP A 271 17.96 8.86 -28.34
N ALA A 272 18.20 10.17 -28.29
CA ALA A 272 19.40 10.78 -28.87
C ALA A 272 20.67 10.26 -28.20
N GLN A 273 20.68 10.13 -26.87
CA GLN A 273 21.78 9.53 -26.13
C GLN A 273 22.01 8.08 -26.56
N VAL A 274 20.98 7.23 -26.61
CA VAL A 274 21.15 5.82 -27.00
C VAL A 274 21.80 5.71 -28.38
N GLY A 275 21.36 6.53 -29.35
CA GLY A 275 21.97 6.58 -30.69
C GLY A 275 23.44 7.01 -30.67
N ALA A 276 23.78 8.02 -29.86
CA ALA A 276 25.16 8.47 -29.70
C ALA A 276 26.06 7.40 -29.07
N ARG A 277 25.62 6.75 -27.99
CA ARG A 277 26.38 5.68 -27.31
C ARG A 277 26.54 4.44 -28.17
N LEU A 278 25.53 4.10 -28.97
CA LEU A 278 25.66 3.01 -29.95
C LEU A 278 26.79 3.31 -30.96
N LYS A 279 26.88 4.55 -31.45
CA LYS A 279 27.95 4.94 -32.39
C LYS A 279 29.33 4.81 -31.75
N GLU A 280 29.48 5.23 -30.50
CA GLU A 280 30.72 5.07 -29.72
C GLU A 280 31.10 3.59 -29.56
N LEU A 281 30.14 2.75 -29.16
CA LEU A 281 30.33 1.31 -29.00
C LEU A 281 30.70 0.60 -30.32
N LYS A 282 30.06 0.99 -31.44
CA LYS A 282 30.40 0.47 -32.78
C LYS A 282 31.82 0.82 -33.19
N ASN A 283 32.23 2.08 -32.98
CA ASN A 283 33.60 2.52 -33.27
C ASN A 283 34.62 1.76 -32.43
N ALA A 284 34.28 1.43 -31.18
CA ALA A 284 35.09 0.63 -30.28
C ALA A 284 35.03 -0.88 -30.56
N LYS A 285 34.23 -1.34 -31.54
CA LYS A 285 33.96 -2.76 -31.85
C LYS A 285 33.46 -3.56 -30.63
N ALA A 286 32.72 -2.90 -29.74
CA ALA A 286 32.18 -3.48 -28.51
C ALA A 286 30.76 -4.05 -28.69
N VAL A 287 30.14 -3.83 -29.85
CA VAL A 287 28.81 -4.33 -30.22
C VAL A 287 28.84 -4.91 -31.63
N PRO A 288 27.88 -5.78 -31.99
CA PRO A 288 27.74 -6.27 -33.35
C PRO A 288 27.55 -5.13 -34.38
N PRO A 289 28.09 -5.25 -35.61
CA PRO A 289 27.92 -4.23 -36.66
C PRO A 289 26.46 -3.88 -36.97
N GLU A 290 25.56 -4.87 -36.89
CA GLU A 290 24.13 -4.79 -37.12
C GLU A 290 23.33 -4.21 -35.94
N ALA A 291 23.96 -4.00 -34.78
CA ALA A 291 23.29 -3.46 -33.61
C ALA A 291 22.61 -2.12 -33.94
N THR A 292 21.35 -1.96 -33.56
CA THR A 292 20.55 -0.76 -33.81
C THR A 292 20.35 0.03 -32.51
N THR A 293 19.81 1.25 -32.61
CA THR A 293 19.44 2.03 -31.41
C THR A 293 18.44 1.26 -30.56
N GLU A 294 17.49 0.56 -31.19
CA GLU A 294 16.53 -0.33 -30.52
C GLU A 294 17.23 -1.46 -29.76
N TRP A 295 18.26 -2.07 -30.35
CA TRP A 295 19.02 -3.16 -29.75
C TRP A 295 19.74 -2.74 -28.47
N LEU A 296 20.32 -1.53 -28.44
CA LEU A 296 20.99 -1.00 -27.25
C LEU A 296 19.95 -0.57 -26.21
N ALA A 297 18.88 0.11 -26.64
CA ALA A 297 17.78 0.51 -25.77
C ALA A 297 17.15 -0.71 -25.06
N ALA A 298 16.91 -1.81 -25.79
CA ALA A 298 16.39 -3.05 -25.23
C ALA A 298 17.31 -3.66 -24.16
N ARG A 299 18.64 -3.52 -24.32
CA ARG A 299 19.64 -3.95 -23.33
C ARG A 299 19.76 -3.02 -22.14
N MET A 300 19.52 -1.73 -22.30
CA MET A 300 19.43 -0.81 -21.16
C MET A 300 18.20 -1.13 -20.29
N VAL A 301 17.09 -1.55 -20.90
CA VAL A 301 15.86 -1.89 -20.17
C VAL A 301 15.84 -3.34 -19.68
N GLY A 302 16.34 -4.29 -20.48
CA GLY A 302 16.23 -5.74 -20.29
C GLY A 302 15.10 -6.40 -21.10
N ARG A 303 14.32 -5.60 -21.84
CA ARG A 303 13.24 -6.03 -22.74
C ARG A 303 13.23 -5.14 -23.98
N TRP A 304 12.82 -5.70 -25.11
CA TRP A 304 12.46 -4.93 -26.30
C TRP A 304 11.19 -4.11 -26.04
N ARG A 305 10.92 -3.07 -26.86
CA ARG A 305 9.75 -2.20 -26.66
C ARG A 305 8.42 -2.94 -26.66
N SER A 306 8.33 -4.07 -27.38
CA SER A 306 7.12 -4.90 -27.36
C SER A 306 6.85 -5.62 -26.03
N GLY A 307 7.88 -5.76 -25.19
CA GLY A 307 7.88 -6.59 -23.99
C GLY A 307 8.65 -7.90 -24.13
N THR A 308 9.12 -8.28 -25.31
CA THR A 308 9.97 -9.48 -25.52
C THR A 308 11.23 -9.42 -24.63
N PRO A 309 11.55 -10.46 -23.83
CA PRO A 309 12.73 -10.46 -22.95
C PRO A 309 14.03 -10.65 -23.71
N VAL A 310 15.01 -9.76 -23.47
CA VAL A 310 16.36 -9.88 -24.05
C VAL A 310 17.02 -11.19 -23.63
N ALA A 311 16.77 -11.66 -22.41
CA ALA A 311 17.31 -12.91 -21.89
C ALA A 311 16.94 -14.16 -22.71
N LYS A 312 15.80 -14.15 -23.41
CA LYS A 312 15.39 -15.27 -24.28
C LYS A 312 15.63 -14.98 -25.76
N CYS A 313 15.38 -13.75 -26.17
CA CYS A 313 15.35 -13.36 -27.59
C CYS A 313 16.32 -12.17 -27.80
N PRO A 314 17.65 -12.37 -27.66
CA PRO A 314 18.62 -11.29 -27.58
C PRO A 314 18.91 -10.58 -28.91
N TYR A 315 18.53 -11.19 -30.03
CA TYR A 315 18.89 -10.73 -31.38
C TYR A 315 17.75 -10.00 -32.10
N ALA A 316 16.49 -10.20 -31.71
CA ALA A 316 15.34 -9.62 -32.39
C ALA A 316 14.14 -9.41 -31.46
N ASP A 317 13.34 -8.40 -31.77
CA ASP A 317 12.03 -8.21 -31.17
C ASP A 317 10.98 -9.09 -31.88
N VAL A 318 10.51 -10.13 -31.20
CA VAL A 318 9.60 -11.16 -31.74
C VAL A 318 8.28 -11.23 -30.95
N PRO A 319 7.42 -10.18 -31.02
CA PRO A 319 6.24 -10.06 -30.17
C PRO A 319 5.10 -11.04 -30.47
N PHE A 320 5.20 -11.81 -31.56
CA PHE A 320 4.21 -12.80 -31.96
C PHE A 320 4.70 -14.23 -31.77
N ASP A 321 5.95 -14.41 -31.35
CA ASP A 321 6.48 -15.72 -31.01
C ASP A 321 5.95 -16.13 -29.62
N PRO A 322 5.17 -17.22 -29.50
CA PRO A 322 4.59 -17.65 -28.23
C PRO A 322 5.63 -17.94 -27.14
N GLU A 323 6.88 -18.26 -27.48
CA GLU A 323 7.96 -18.55 -26.53
C GLU A 323 8.65 -17.28 -26.01
N CYS A 324 8.40 -16.14 -26.66
CA CYS A 324 9.06 -14.86 -26.38
C CYS A 324 8.07 -13.76 -25.97
N ALA A 325 6.85 -13.79 -26.51
CA ALA A 325 5.87 -12.73 -26.38
C ALA A 325 5.30 -12.65 -24.95
N ASN A 326 5.56 -11.53 -24.26
CA ASN A 326 5.09 -11.28 -22.89
C ASN A 326 5.55 -12.32 -21.87
N ASP A 327 6.59 -13.10 -22.22
CA ASP A 327 7.09 -14.13 -21.33
C ASP A 327 7.82 -13.50 -20.15
N ASN A 328 7.40 -13.93 -18.95
CA ASN A 328 7.98 -13.52 -17.68
C ASN A 328 8.80 -14.64 -17.02
N ASP A 329 8.91 -15.81 -17.64
CA ASP A 329 9.71 -16.95 -17.19
C ASP A 329 11.19 -16.79 -17.51
N ILE A 330 11.77 -15.71 -16.96
CA ILE A 330 13.19 -15.38 -17.02
C ILE A 330 13.82 -15.62 -15.63
N SER A 331 15.04 -16.15 -15.56
CA SER A 331 15.75 -16.37 -14.30
C SER A 331 17.11 -15.66 -14.23
N PHE A 332 17.75 -15.41 -15.38
CA PHE A 332 19.14 -14.95 -15.49
C PHE A 332 20.20 -15.89 -14.90
N ALA A 333 19.83 -17.09 -14.45
CA ALA A 333 20.74 -18.04 -13.79
C ALA A 333 21.89 -18.50 -14.69
N ASN A 334 21.68 -18.51 -16.01
CA ASN A 334 22.67 -18.87 -17.03
C ASN A 334 23.45 -17.66 -17.57
N ASP A 335 23.28 -16.47 -16.99
CA ASP A 335 23.84 -15.21 -17.49
C ASP A 335 24.42 -14.37 -16.33
N LEU A 336 25.10 -14.98 -15.35
CA LEU A 336 25.53 -14.34 -14.10
C LEU A 336 26.40 -13.08 -14.29
N GLU A 337 27.14 -13.00 -15.40
CA GLU A 337 28.00 -11.86 -15.74
C GLU A 337 27.34 -10.86 -16.71
N GLY A 338 26.10 -11.12 -17.15
CA GLY A 338 25.31 -10.17 -17.95
C GLY A 338 25.81 -10.00 -19.38
N GLU A 339 26.30 -11.07 -20.00
CA GLU A 339 26.70 -11.11 -21.40
C GLU A 339 25.49 -11.00 -22.35
N ILE A 340 24.35 -11.54 -21.93
CA ILE A 340 23.10 -11.48 -22.71
C ILE A 340 22.28 -10.26 -22.30
N THR A 341 21.92 -10.19 -21.01
CA THR A 341 21.19 -9.07 -20.41
C THR A 341 22.13 -8.35 -19.44
N PRO A 342 22.64 -7.16 -19.80
CA PRO A 342 23.63 -6.44 -18.99
C PRO A 342 23.28 -6.33 -17.51
N LEU A 343 24.31 -6.36 -16.66
CA LEU A 343 24.13 -6.22 -15.21
C LEU A 343 23.54 -4.87 -14.80
N PHE A 344 23.73 -3.84 -15.63
CA PHE A 344 23.13 -2.51 -15.45
C PHE A 344 21.71 -2.39 -16.02
N SER A 345 21.17 -3.41 -16.70
CA SER A 345 19.82 -3.35 -17.28
C SER A 345 18.78 -3.05 -16.21
N HIS A 346 17.86 -2.12 -16.49
CA HIS A 346 16.86 -1.65 -15.53
C HIS A 346 16.07 -2.78 -14.85
N LEU A 347 15.51 -3.70 -15.65
CA LEU A 347 14.74 -4.83 -15.12
C LEU A 347 15.59 -5.82 -14.32
N ARG A 348 16.89 -5.91 -14.63
CA ARG A 348 17.82 -6.79 -13.92
C ARG A 348 18.31 -6.15 -12.62
N LYS A 349 18.60 -4.85 -12.61
CA LYS A 349 18.89 -4.09 -11.39
C LYS A 349 17.71 -4.16 -10.41
N THR A 350 16.49 -3.94 -10.88
CA THR A 350 15.30 -3.90 -10.03
C THR A 350 14.75 -5.27 -9.64
N SER A 351 15.08 -6.32 -10.39
CA SER A 351 14.79 -7.72 -10.04
C SER A 351 15.83 -8.65 -10.67
N PRO A 352 16.95 -8.93 -9.98
CA PRO A 352 18.06 -9.70 -10.54
C PRO A 352 17.78 -11.22 -10.59
N ARG A 353 16.69 -11.66 -9.97
CA ARG A 353 16.22 -13.07 -9.92
C ARG A 353 17.35 -14.02 -9.49
N ASP A 354 17.41 -15.22 -10.07
CA ASP A 354 18.46 -16.20 -9.82
C ASP A 354 19.82 -15.82 -10.46
N GLY A 355 19.86 -14.75 -11.26
CA GLY A 355 21.09 -14.27 -11.90
C GLY A 355 21.91 -13.29 -11.06
N LEU A 356 21.69 -13.23 -9.75
CA LEU A 356 22.46 -12.37 -8.86
C LEU A 356 23.66 -13.10 -8.28
N ALA A 357 24.86 -12.78 -8.74
CA ALA A 357 26.09 -13.03 -7.98
C ALA A 357 26.61 -11.70 -7.44
N LEU A 358 26.71 -11.56 -6.10
CA LEU A 358 27.10 -10.30 -5.45
C LEU A 358 28.48 -9.79 -5.86
N LYS A 359 29.37 -10.70 -6.24
CA LYS A 359 30.71 -10.44 -6.78
C LYS A 359 30.99 -11.38 -7.95
N GLU A 360 31.95 -11.01 -8.80
CA GLU A 360 32.40 -11.83 -9.91
C GLU A 360 32.84 -13.24 -9.43
N GLY A 361 32.37 -14.28 -10.13
CA GLY A 361 32.66 -15.67 -9.79
C GLY A 361 32.15 -16.13 -8.41
N GLY A 362 31.29 -15.33 -7.75
CA GLY A 362 30.64 -15.70 -6.51
C GLY A 362 29.46 -16.65 -6.72
N GLU A 363 29.06 -17.34 -5.65
CA GLU A 363 27.86 -18.16 -5.66
C GLU A 363 26.60 -17.30 -5.93
N PRO A 364 25.67 -17.78 -6.78
CA PRO A 364 24.44 -17.07 -7.03
C PRO A 364 23.55 -17.03 -5.77
N VAL A 365 22.94 -15.88 -5.54
CA VAL A 365 21.93 -15.68 -4.49
C VAL A 365 20.62 -16.28 -4.99
N PRO A 366 20.02 -17.26 -4.30
CA PRO A 366 18.74 -17.82 -4.69
C PRO A 366 17.66 -16.73 -4.74
N GLU A 367 16.79 -16.76 -5.77
CA GLU A 367 15.66 -15.83 -5.83
C GLU A 367 14.72 -16.02 -4.63
N LYS A 368 14.48 -17.29 -4.26
CA LYS A 368 13.64 -17.64 -3.12
C LYS A 368 14.24 -17.12 -1.80
N GLY A 369 13.41 -16.42 -1.02
CA GLY A 369 13.76 -15.94 0.31
C GLY A 369 14.23 -14.49 0.33
N GLY A 370 15.54 -14.26 0.30
CA GLY A 370 16.11 -12.91 0.49
C GLY A 370 15.68 -11.90 -0.57
N LEU A 371 15.54 -12.32 -1.83
CA LEU A 371 15.11 -11.46 -2.94
C LEU A 371 13.58 -11.35 -3.04
N ASP A 372 12.84 -12.37 -2.58
CA ASP A 372 11.37 -12.30 -2.43
C ASP A 372 10.98 -11.14 -1.48
N GLY A 373 11.74 -10.93 -0.39
CA GLY A 373 11.53 -9.83 0.56
C GLY A 373 11.93 -8.43 0.06
N ARG A 374 12.29 -8.30 -1.22
CA ARG A 374 12.59 -7.00 -1.88
C ARG A 374 11.48 -6.56 -2.82
N ARG A 375 10.53 -7.44 -3.14
CA ARG A 375 9.50 -7.21 -4.16
C ARG A 375 8.57 -6.06 -3.75
N ILE A 376 8.06 -5.31 -4.71
CA ILE A 376 7.06 -4.24 -4.50
C ILE A 376 5.88 -4.46 -5.44
N MET A 377 4.68 -4.03 -5.07
CA MET A 377 3.55 -3.94 -6.01
C MET A 377 3.60 -2.60 -6.71
N ARG A 378 3.66 -2.54 -8.05
CA ARG A 378 3.64 -1.25 -8.77
C ARG A 378 2.25 -0.95 -9.35
N ARG A 379 1.81 0.30 -9.23
CA ARG A 379 0.56 0.84 -9.81
C ARG A 379 0.81 2.11 -10.61
N GLY A 380 1.99 2.21 -11.20
CA GLY A 380 2.38 3.39 -11.94
C GLY A 380 1.49 3.63 -13.16
N ILE A 381 1.37 4.90 -13.56
CA ILE A 381 0.62 5.31 -14.75
C ILE A 381 1.30 6.49 -15.44
N PRO A 382 1.35 6.53 -16.78
CA PRO A 382 1.91 7.68 -17.49
C PRO A 382 1.13 8.96 -17.25
N PHE A 383 1.80 10.12 -17.37
CA PHE A 383 1.17 11.43 -17.45
C PHE A 383 1.72 12.22 -18.65
N GLY A 384 0.95 13.20 -19.12
CA GLY A 384 1.34 14.02 -20.26
C GLY A 384 1.20 13.32 -21.62
N ARG A 385 1.29 14.10 -22.70
CA ARG A 385 1.08 13.58 -24.06
C ARG A 385 2.36 12.91 -24.59
N PRO A 386 2.22 11.86 -25.44
CA PRO A 386 3.37 11.23 -26.08
C PRO A 386 4.17 12.24 -26.91
N PHE A 387 5.50 12.13 -26.87
CA PHE A 387 6.35 12.94 -27.75
C PHE A 387 6.02 12.65 -29.22
N ASP A 388 5.77 13.73 -29.96
CA ASP A 388 5.56 13.74 -31.41
C ASP A 388 6.09 15.08 -31.96
N PRO A 389 7.23 15.09 -32.69
CA PRO A 389 7.80 16.31 -33.22
C PRO A 389 6.95 16.96 -34.32
N ALA A 390 5.99 16.22 -34.91
CA ALA A 390 5.02 16.73 -35.86
C ALA A 390 3.67 17.08 -35.22
N GLY A 391 3.53 16.85 -33.91
CA GLY A 391 2.31 17.09 -33.16
C GLY A 391 2.05 18.56 -32.84
N ASP A 392 0.88 18.84 -32.26
CA ASP A 392 0.52 20.17 -31.79
C ASP A 392 1.20 20.54 -30.45
N ALA A 393 0.84 21.71 -29.90
CA ALA A 393 1.34 22.16 -28.61
C ALA A 393 1.09 21.08 -27.52
N GLY A 394 2.14 20.73 -26.76
CA GLY A 394 2.10 19.66 -25.77
C GLY A 394 2.75 18.34 -26.22
N HIS A 395 3.14 18.20 -27.49
CA HIS A 395 3.90 17.05 -27.99
C HIS A 395 5.39 17.33 -28.20
N GLY A 396 5.79 18.60 -28.24
CA GLY A 396 7.18 19.03 -28.42
C GLY A 396 8.11 18.61 -27.27
N PRO A 397 9.44 18.78 -27.44
CA PRO A 397 10.44 18.27 -26.51
C PRO A 397 10.22 18.77 -25.07
N ASP A 398 9.88 20.05 -24.91
CA ASP A 398 9.74 20.71 -23.60
C ASP A 398 8.44 20.41 -22.85
N ALA A 399 7.48 19.70 -23.48
CA ALA A 399 6.21 19.43 -22.82
C ALA A 399 6.35 18.37 -21.71
N ALA A 400 5.74 18.65 -20.56
CA ALA A 400 5.80 17.77 -19.40
C ALA A 400 5.15 16.41 -19.69
N ARG A 401 5.92 15.35 -19.49
CA ARG A 401 5.48 13.96 -19.61
C ARG A 401 6.32 13.07 -18.73
N GLY A 402 5.80 11.90 -18.41
CA GLY A 402 6.56 10.91 -17.69
C GLY A 402 5.70 9.87 -17.02
N LEU A 403 6.17 9.37 -15.89
CA LEU A 403 5.51 8.31 -15.12
C LEU A 403 5.18 8.81 -13.70
N ILE A 404 3.93 8.62 -13.29
CA ILE A 404 3.59 8.61 -11.87
C ILE A 404 3.93 7.22 -11.37
N PHE A 405 5.10 7.05 -10.76
CA PHE A 405 5.44 5.81 -10.11
C PHE A 405 4.67 5.69 -8.80
N VAL A 406 3.96 4.58 -8.63
CA VAL A 406 3.25 4.22 -7.40
C VAL A 406 3.69 2.83 -6.98
N SER A 407 4.04 2.65 -5.71
CA SER A 407 4.27 1.32 -5.15
C SER A 407 3.70 1.10 -3.76
N TYR A 408 3.37 -0.16 -3.49
CA TYR A 408 2.92 -0.64 -2.18
C TYR A 408 3.84 -1.74 -1.65
N GLN A 409 4.14 -1.64 -0.36
CA GLN A 409 5.06 -2.52 0.36
C GLN A 409 4.84 -2.47 1.88
N ALA A 410 5.23 -3.52 2.61
CA ALA A 410 5.14 -3.54 4.07
C ALA A 410 6.35 -2.89 4.77
N ASP A 411 7.47 -2.72 4.06
CA ASP A 411 8.70 -2.10 4.58
C ASP A 411 9.36 -1.20 3.52
N LEU A 412 9.38 0.11 3.77
CA LEU A 412 9.98 1.10 2.87
C LEU A 412 11.48 0.85 2.67
N VAL A 413 12.19 0.56 3.76
CA VAL A 413 13.66 0.48 3.78
C VAL A 413 14.13 -0.81 3.11
N ARG A 414 13.45 -1.93 3.36
CA ARG A 414 13.83 -3.24 2.81
C ARG A 414 13.45 -3.41 1.35
N GLN A 415 12.47 -2.66 0.86
CA GLN A 415 11.89 -2.86 -0.47
C GLN A 415 12.17 -1.66 -1.37
N PHE A 416 11.32 -0.62 -1.38
CA PHE A 416 11.47 0.52 -2.29
C PHE A 416 12.84 1.22 -2.17
N GLU A 417 13.25 1.60 -0.96
CA GLU A 417 14.52 2.29 -0.77
C GLU A 417 15.71 1.40 -1.08
N PHE A 418 15.63 0.10 -0.77
CA PHE A 418 16.70 -0.85 -1.09
C PHE A 418 16.89 -0.99 -2.60
N ILE A 419 15.80 -1.18 -3.35
CA ILE A 419 15.86 -1.26 -4.81
C ILE A 419 16.46 0.04 -5.37
N GLN A 420 15.99 1.20 -4.89
CA GLN A 420 16.46 2.48 -5.41
C GLN A 420 17.92 2.76 -5.04
N ARG A 421 18.28 2.70 -3.75
CA ARG A 421 19.61 3.03 -3.24
C ARG A 421 20.64 1.98 -3.63
N ASP A 422 20.38 0.73 -3.27
CA ASP A 422 21.41 -0.32 -3.28
C ASP A 422 21.50 -1.00 -4.65
N TRP A 423 20.45 -0.95 -5.48
CA TRP A 423 20.48 -1.55 -6.81
C TRP A 423 20.55 -0.54 -7.94
N VAL A 424 19.63 0.42 -7.96
CA VAL A 424 19.53 1.41 -9.05
C VAL A 424 20.65 2.44 -8.99
N VAL A 425 20.90 3.03 -7.82
CA VAL A 425 21.86 4.14 -7.64
C VAL A 425 23.29 3.65 -7.40
N ASP A 426 23.49 2.54 -6.68
CA ASP A 426 24.84 2.07 -6.38
C ASP A 426 25.57 1.58 -7.64
N THR A 427 26.60 2.34 -8.02
CA THR A 427 27.51 2.01 -9.13
C THR A 427 28.29 0.71 -8.94
N LYS A 428 28.40 0.22 -7.71
CA LYS A 428 29.07 -1.03 -7.36
C LYS A 428 28.13 -2.23 -7.36
N PHE A 429 26.83 -2.08 -7.63
CA PHE A 429 25.92 -3.21 -7.59
C PHE A 429 25.72 -3.86 -8.98
N PRO A 430 25.83 -5.19 -9.11
CA PRO A 430 26.64 -6.07 -8.26
C PRO A 430 28.14 -5.74 -8.39
N ASP A 431 28.95 -6.19 -7.43
CA ASP A 431 30.36 -5.77 -7.35
C ASP A 431 31.18 -6.43 -8.44
N ARG A 432 31.87 -5.60 -9.25
CA ARG A 432 32.67 -6.00 -10.41
C ARG A 432 33.85 -5.04 -10.56
N ASP A 433 34.92 -5.54 -11.17
CA ASP A 433 36.06 -4.73 -11.59
C ASP A 433 36.35 -4.95 -13.09
N PRO A 434 36.08 -3.97 -13.96
CA PRO A 434 35.59 -2.62 -13.66
C PRO A 434 34.12 -2.61 -13.21
N ARG A 435 33.73 -1.55 -12.49
CA ARG A 435 32.38 -1.40 -11.91
C ARG A 435 31.27 -1.47 -12.96
N VAL A 436 30.15 -2.07 -12.59
CA VAL A 436 28.97 -2.18 -13.46
C VAL A 436 28.40 -0.81 -13.83
N GLY A 437 28.31 0.11 -12.86
CA GLY A 437 27.64 1.40 -13.01
C GLY A 437 26.21 1.39 -12.42
N ALA A 438 25.62 2.58 -12.31
CA ALA A 438 24.22 2.73 -11.92
C ALA A 438 23.29 2.29 -13.07
N ASP A 439 22.00 2.21 -12.80
CA ASP A 439 20.96 2.02 -13.80
C ASP A 439 20.93 3.25 -14.76
N PRO A 440 21.19 3.09 -16.07
CA PRO A 440 21.25 4.22 -17.00
C PRO A 440 19.87 4.68 -17.52
N MET A 441 18.78 4.07 -17.07
CA MET A 441 17.41 4.46 -17.41
C MET A 441 16.85 5.43 -16.36
N ILE A 442 16.89 5.05 -15.08
CA ILE A 442 16.27 5.84 -14.00
C ILE A 442 17.25 6.28 -12.90
N GLY A 443 18.50 5.81 -12.95
CA GLY A 443 19.55 6.21 -12.03
C GLY A 443 20.14 7.60 -12.35
N PRO A 444 21.12 8.04 -11.56
CA PRO A 444 21.87 9.26 -11.84
C PRO A 444 22.77 9.08 -13.08
N THR A 445 23.35 10.18 -13.57
CA THR A 445 24.42 10.12 -14.56
C THR A 445 25.52 9.16 -14.09
N THR A 446 25.91 8.23 -14.94
CA THR A 446 26.82 7.14 -14.60
C THR A 446 27.69 6.72 -15.78
N ASP A 447 28.90 6.27 -15.48
CA ASP A 447 29.66 5.43 -16.40
C ASP A 447 29.26 3.97 -16.16
N VAL A 448 29.02 3.20 -17.23
CA VAL A 448 28.72 1.77 -17.15
C VAL A 448 29.76 0.95 -17.91
N THR A 449 30.01 -0.27 -17.44
CA THR A 449 30.80 -1.25 -18.18
C THR A 449 29.92 -2.04 -19.14
N PHE A 450 30.20 -1.95 -20.44
CA PHE A 450 29.54 -2.76 -21.46
C PHE A 450 30.58 -3.39 -22.39
N ALA A 451 30.63 -4.73 -22.45
CA ALA A 451 31.62 -5.49 -23.24
C ALA A 451 33.07 -5.00 -23.03
N GLY A 452 33.45 -4.76 -21.76
CA GLY A 452 34.77 -4.27 -21.36
C GLY A 452 35.08 -2.81 -21.72
N LYS A 453 34.08 -2.03 -22.18
CA LYS A 453 34.21 -0.59 -22.43
C LYS A 453 33.42 0.21 -21.42
N GLN A 454 34.00 1.31 -20.95
CA GLN A 454 33.29 2.32 -20.17
C GLN A 454 32.50 3.22 -21.12
N VAL A 455 31.21 3.39 -20.84
CA VAL A 455 30.31 4.26 -21.60
C VAL A 455 29.52 5.13 -20.64
N ARG A 456 29.54 6.45 -20.87
CA ARG A 456 28.83 7.42 -20.04
C ARG A 456 27.38 7.59 -20.47
N PHE A 457 26.46 7.47 -19.53
CA PHE A 457 25.04 7.77 -19.71
C PHE A 457 24.63 8.93 -18.80
N GLU A 458 24.04 9.96 -19.39
CA GLU A 458 23.41 11.07 -18.69
C GLU A 458 21.98 10.72 -18.25
N GLN A 459 21.49 11.42 -17.22
CA GLN A 459 20.16 11.22 -16.65
C GLN A 459 19.07 11.92 -17.48
N PHE A 460 18.03 11.17 -17.86
CA PHE A 460 16.86 11.68 -18.60
C PHE A 460 15.53 11.41 -17.90
N VAL A 461 15.58 10.84 -16.70
CA VAL A 461 14.43 10.69 -15.81
C VAL A 461 14.69 11.55 -14.58
N ARG A 462 13.81 12.52 -14.32
CA ARG A 462 13.95 13.46 -13.22
C ARG A 462 12.86 13.27 -12.17
N THR A 463 13.24 13.31 -10.91
CA THR A 463 12.29 13.32 -9.80
C THR A 463 11.74 14.73 -9.62
N GLU A 464 10.45 14.90 -9.90
CA GLU A 464 9.76 16.20 -9.81
C GLU A 464 8.78 16.23 -8.62
N GLY A 465 8.82 15.23 -7.73
CA GLY A 465 8.01 15.14 -6.53
C GLY A 465 7.95 13.73 -5.97
N ALA A 466 7.96 13.58 -4.65
CA ALA A 466 7.83 12.28 -4.01
C ALA A 466 7.11 12.37 -2.66
N VAL A 467 6.33 11.35 -2.31
CA VAL A 467 5.64 11.23 -1.02
C VAL A 467 5.77 9.81 -0.48
N TYR A 468 6.09 9.70 0.80
CA TYR A 468 5.85 8.50 1.60
C TYR A 468 4.55 8.65 2.38
N ALA A 469 3.60 7.79 2.10
CA ALA A 469 2.31 7.71 2.75
C ALA A 469 2.07 6.29 3.29
N PHE A 470 1.00 6.14 4.05
CA PHE A 470 0.51 4.88 4.58
C PHE A 470 -0.94 4.72 4.17
N THR A 471 -1.27 3.59 3.53
CA THR A 471 -2.63 3.21 3.14
C THR A 471 -3.21 2.32 4.25
N PRO A 472 -4.01 2.86 5.18
CA PRO A 472 -4.54 2.10 6.30
C PRO A 472 -5.68 1.16 5.89
N SER A 473 -6.01 0.23 6.77
CA SER A 473 -7.22 -0.60 6.65
C SER A 473 -8.51 0.22 6.77
N LEU A 474 -9.63 -0.34 6.30
CA LEU A 474 -10.94 0.31 6.42
C LEU A 474 -11.35 0.55 7.88
N SER A 475 -11.09 -0.40 8.79
CA SER A 475 -11.28 -0.20 10.24
C SER A 475 -10.39 0.89 10.82
N THR A 476 -9.15 1.01 10.34
CA THR A 476 -8.25 2.08 10.76
C THR A 476 -8.70 3.44 10.24
N LEU A 477 -9.30 3.51 9.04
CA LEU A 477 -9.93 4.74 8.56
C LEU A 477 -11.06 5.22 9.49
N ASP A 478 -11.87 4.31 10.05
CA ASP A 478 -12.88 4.67 11.04
C ASP A 478 -12.24 5.29 12.29
N ARG A 479 -11.19 4.64 12.82
CA ARG A 479 -10.45 5.17 13.98
C ARG A 479 -9.82 6.52 13.70
N LEU A 480 -9.20 6.70 12.53
CA LEU A 480 -8.63 7.98 12.12
C LEU A 480 -9.70 9.06 11.98
N ALA A 481 -10.89 8.73 11.46
CA ALA A 481 -12.03 9.64 11.40
C ALA A 481 -12.56 10.04 12.80
N ASP A 482 -12.32 9.21 13.81
CA ASP A 482 -12.59 9.50 15.22
C ASP A 482 -11.40 10.17 15.95
N GLY A 483 -10.28 10.37 15.25
CA GLY A 483 -9.05 10.94 15.79
C GLY A 483 -8.27 10.00 16.71
N LYS A 484 -8.34 8.69 16.44
CA LYS A 484 -7.69 7.63 17.20
C LYS A 484 -6.79 6.80 16.28
N LEU A 485 -5.73 6.22 16.86
CA LEU A 485 -4.86 5.24 16.19
C LEU A 485 -5.23 3.82 16.60
N SER A 486 -5.25 3.60 17.91
CA SER A 486 -5.75 2.40 18.55
C SER A 486 -7.05 2.72 19.29
N ASP A 487 -7.74 1.67 19.71
CA ASP A 487 -8.79 1.77 20.72
C ASP A 487 -8.14 2.17 22.06
N ASP A 488 -7.76 3.44 22.18
CA ASP A 488 -7.22 4.07 23.39
C ASP A 488 -8.36 4.54 24.33
N SER A 489 -9.57 4.02 24.14
CA SER A 489 -10.40 3.76 25.32
C SER A 489 -9.54 2.91 26.26
N PRO A 490 -9.42 3.20 27.56
CA PRO A 490 -8.70 2.31 28.46
C PRO A 490 -9.22 0.89 28.23
N LYS A 491 -8.38 0.04 27.62
CA LYS A 491 -8.68 -1.37 27.43
C LYS A 491 -8.64 -2.00 28.80
N ILE A 492 -9.73 -1.86 29.54
CA ILE A 492 -10.04 -2.84 30.56
C ILE A 492 -11.10 -3.71 29.93
N LYS A 493 -10.58 -4.62 29.08
CA LYS A 493 -11.19 -5.92 28.88
C LYS A 493 -11.37 -6.48 30.27
N VAL A 494 -12.59 -6.41 30.75
CA VAL A 494 -13.08 -6.86 32.05
C VAL A 494 -12.18 -7.98 32.59
N ARG A 495 -11.39 -7.72 33.64
CA ARG A 495 -10.75 -8.81 34.39
C ARG A 495 -11.87 -9.49 35.17
N VAL A 496 -12.40 -10.58 34.62
CA VAL A 496 -13.34 -11.44 35.31
C VAL A 496 -12.55 -12.37 36.22
N ASN A 497 -12.71 -12.22 37.52
CA ASN A 497 -12.23 -13.21 38.48
C ASN A 497 -13.37 -14.17 38.80
N GLU A 498 -13.14 -15.47 38.62
CA GLU A 498 -14.09 -16.49 39.04
C GLU A 498 -13.93 -16.77 40.53
N ARG A 499 -15.02 -16.63 41.29
CA ARG A 499 -15.03 -16.95 42.72
C ARG A 499 -16.33 -17.64 43.09
N ASN A 500 -16.23 -18.91 43.50
CA ASN A 500 -17.39 -19.76 43.82
C ASN A 500 -18.44 -19.80 42.68
N GLY A 501 -17.98 -19.75 41.43
CA GLY A 501 -18.82 -19.71 40.22
C GLY A 501 -19.36 -18.31 39.85
N ASN A 502 -19.24 -17.31 40.74
CA ASN A 502 -19.58 -15.93 40.40
C ASN A 502 -18.46 -15.30 39.58
N HIS A 503 -18.82 -14.41 38.66
CA HIS A 503 -17.89 -13.68 37.81
C HIS A 503 -17.83 -12.23 38.29
N GLU A 504 -16.69 -11.85 38.87
CA GLU A 504 -16.48 -10.55 39.50
C GLU A 504 -15.61 -9.62 38.65
N ILE A 505 -16.00 -8.36 38.60
CA ILE A 505 -15.44 -7.32 37.74
C ILE A 505 -14.98 -6.16 38.62
N SER A 506 -13.71 -5.81 38.51
CA SER A 506 -13.14 -4.67 39.22
C SER A 506 -13.26 -3.39 38.41
N ALA A 507 -13.46 -2.26 39.08
CA ALA A 507 -13.25 -0.96 38.46
C ALA A 507 -11.75 -0.70 38.22
N VAL A 508 -11.35 0.06 37.19
CA VAL A 508 -12.19 0.54 36.08
C VAL A 508 -12.44 -0.63 35.12
N SER A 509 -13.61 -0.75 34.48
CA SER A 509 -13.87 -1.76 33.43
C SER A 509 -14.82 -1.20 32.37
N THR A 510 -14.69 -1.62 31.12
CA THR A 510 -15.62 -1.21 30.04
C THR A 510 -16.23 -2.44 29.36
N LEU A 511 -17.53 -2.37 29.11
CA LEU A 511 -18.32 -3.29 28.31
C LEU A 511 -18.76 -2.55 27.05
N ASP A 512 -18.32 -3.02 25.89
CA ASP A 512 -18.76 -2.54 24.59
C ASP A 512 -19.99 -3.34 24.13
N ILE A 513 -20.65 -2.86 23.08
CA ILE A 513 -21.80 -3.56 22.49
C ILE A 513 -21.40 -4.97 22.06
N GLY A 514 -22.20 -5.95 22.45
CA GLY A 514 -21.98 -7.37 22.18
C GLY A 514 -21.14 -8.09 23.22
N ASP A 515 -20.45 -7.36 24.11
CA ASP A 515 -19.75 -7.97 25.23
C ASP A 515 -20.75 -8.63 26.18
N ARG A 516 -20.36 -9.81 26.69
CA ARG A 516 -21.14 -10.60 27.63
C ARG A 516 -20.30 -11.09 28.80
N ILE A 517 -20.93 -11.19 29.96
CA ILE A 517 -20.38 -11.86 31.15
C ILE A 517 -21.36 -12.94 31.57
N ASP A 518 -20.92 -14.19 31.53
CA ASP A 518 -21.72 -15.38 31.81
C ASP A 518 -21.32 -15.99 33.15
N ALA A 519 -22.23 -16.15 34.10
CA ALA A 519 -21.97 -16.84 35.37
C ALA A 519 -23.08 -17.88 35.66
N GLY A 520 -23.05 -19.00 34.95
CA GLY A 520 -24.04 -20.06 35.09
C GLY A 520 -25.44 -19.60 34.64
N LYS A 521 -26.31 -19.28 35.60
CA LYS A 521 -27.71 -18.88 35.36
C LYS A 521 -27.91 -17.42 34.96
N ALA A 522 -26.90 -16.57 35.09
CA ALA A 522 -27.01 -15.16 34.71
C ALA A 522 -26.03 -14.82 33.58
N ARG A 523 -26.52 -14.08 32.59
CA ARG A 523 -25.70 -13.47 31.55
C ARG A 523 -25.97 -11.98 31.44
N LEU A 524 -24.96 -11.15 31.70
CA LEU A 524 -25.01 -9.69 31.54
C LEU A 524 -24.48 -9.31 30.16
N VAL A 525 -25.27 -8.59 29.34
CA VAL A 525 -24.92 -8.21 27.96
C VAL A 525 -25.25 -6.74 27.70
N LEU A 526 -24.34 -5.99 27.07
CA LEU A 526 -24.69 -4.70 26.47
C LEU A 526 -25.15 -4.93 25.02
N GLN A 527 -26.45 -4.76 24.76
CA GLN A 527 -27.06 -5.06 23.46
C GLN A 527 -26.84 -3.94 22.43
N ASP A 528 -27.06 -4.26 21.15
CA ASP A 528 -26.94 -3.35 20.01
C ASP A 528 -27.81 -2.08 20.12
N ASP A 529 -28.93 -2.17 20.86
CA ASP A 529 -29.84 -1.06 21.13
C ASP A 529 -29.37 -0.16 22.30
N GLY A 530 -28.19 -0.45 22.87
CA GLY A 530 -27.61 0.31 23.96
C GLY A 530 -28.21 0.01 25.33
N ARG A 531 -28.96 -1.08 25.50
CA ARG A 531 -29.41 -1.56 26.82
C ARG A 531 -28.45 -2.56 27.41
N LEU A 532 -28.19 -2.42 28.71
CA LEU A 532 -27.55 -3.46 29.51
C LEU A 532 -28.64 -4.41 30.02
N VAL A 533 -28.54 -5.70 29.69
CA VAL A 533 -29.59 -6.70 29.93
C VAL A 533 -29.01 -7.90 30.67
N VAL A 534 -29.78 -8.43 31.62
CA VAL A 534 -29.53 -9.71 32.28
C VAL A 534 -30.47 -10.75 31.70
N PHE A 535 -29.90 -11.82 31.16
CA PHE A 535 -30.61 -13.01 30.67
C PHE A 535 -30.46 -14.16 31.67
N ASP A 536 -31.46 -15.04 31.70
CA ASP A 536 -31.36 -16.35 32.37
C ASP A 536 -30.70 -17.42 31.47
N GLU A 537 -30.61 -18.66 31.95
CA GLU A 537 -30.04 -19.78 31.22
C GLU A 537 -30.78 -20.16 29.92
N ASN A 538 -32.03 -19.72 29.75
CA ASN A 538 -32.85 -19.97 28.57
C ASN A 538 -32.84 -18.81 27.57
N GLU A 539 -31.99 -17.79 27.81
CA GLU A 539 -31.92 -16.55 27.05
C GLU A 539 -33.15 -15.65 27.20
N ASP A 540 -33.96 -15.84 28.25
CA ASP A 540 -35.07 -14.94 28.56
C ASP A 540 -34.58 -13.71 29.34
N PRO A 541 -34.95 -12.48 28.93
CA PRO A 541 -34.51 -11.27 29.61
C PRO A 541 -35.19 -11.13 30.98
N ARG A 542 -34.39 -11.12 32.04
CA ARG A 542 -34.84 -10.98 33.44
C ARG A 542 -34.81 -9.54 33.94
N TRP A 543 -33.91 -8.73 33.38
CA TRP A 543 -33.78 -7.31 33.71
C TRP A 543 -33.13 -6.54 32.56
N ALA A 544 -33.48 -5.27 32.38
CA ALA A 544 -32.83 -4.38 31.44
C ALA A 544 -32.68 -2.96 32.02
N SER A 545 -31.60 -2.28 31.67
CA SER A 545 -31.38 -0.87 32.01
C SER A 545 -32.50 -0.01 31.42
N LYS A 546 -32.99 0.93 32.22
CA LYS A 546 -33.96 1.94 31.76
C LYS A 546 -33.25 2.95 30.87
N ASN A 547 -33.97 3.51 29.88
CA ASN A 547 -33.46 4.47 28.91
C ASN A 547 -32.35 3.89 28.00
N PRO A 548 -32.69 3.23 26.88
CA PRO A 548 -31.68 2.75 25.94
C PRO A 548 -30.83 3.92 25.43
N ALA A 549 -29.54 3.67 25.25
CA ALA A 549 -28.68 4.58 24.51
C ALA A 549 -28.96 4.47 22.99
N THR A 550 -27.96 4.78 22.16
CA THR A 550 -27.95 4.53 20.72
C THR A 550 -26.84 3.53 20.37
N ARG A 551 -26.86 3.04 19.13
CA ARG A 551 -25.80 2.17 18.61
C ARG A 551 -24.43 2.83 18.78
N GLY A 552 -23.48 2.09 19.36
CA GLY A 552 -22.14 2.56 19.74
C GLY A 552 -22.00 3.00 21.21
N ALA A 553 -23.00 2.72 22.05
CA ALA A 553 -22.92 2.95 23.49
C ALA A 553 -21.89 2.04 24.17
N ARG A 554 -21.44 2.45 25.37
CA ARG A 554 -20.55 1.66 26.22
C ARG A 554 -20.99 1.74 27.68
N ALA A 555 -20.85 0.66 28.43
CA ALA A 555 -21.04 0.65 29.87
C ALA A 555 -19.67 0.67 30.57
N VAL A 556 -19.44 1.64 31.44
CA VAL A 556 -18.17 1.83 32.15
C VAL A 556 -18.41 1.64 33.64
N PHE A 557 -17.72 0.67 34.24
CA PHE A 557 -17.62 0.54 35.69
C PHE A 557 -16.44 1.40 36.17
N GLN A 558 -16.74 2.50 36.83
CA GLN A 558 -15.82 3.60 37.12
C GLN A 558 -15.10 3.40 38.46
N GLU A 559 -13.97 4.09 38.62
CA GLU A 559 -13.11 3.98 39.82
C GLU A 559 -13.85 4.34 41.12
N ASP A 560 -14.88 5.19 41.03
CA ASP A 560 -15.76 5.58 42.14
C ASP A 560 -16.82 4.52 42.51
N GLY A 561 -16.82 3.37 41.83
CA GLY A 561 -17.75 2.27 42.05
C GLY A 561 -19.10 2.41 41.34
N ASN A 562 -19.25 3.36 40.41
CA ASN A 562 -20.47 3.55 39.64
C ASN A 562 -20.41 2.82 38.28
N LEU A 563 -21.46 2.09 37.91
CA LEU A 563 -21.61 1.52 36.57
C LEU A 563 -22.51 2.43 35.74
N VAL A 564 -21.98 3.00 34.66
CA VAL A 564 -22.64 4.05 33.87
C VAL A 564 -22.65 3.67 32.39
N ILE A 565 -23.81 3.80 31.74
CA ILE A 565 -23.93 3.67 30.28
C ILE A 565 -23.79 5.06 29.65
N TYR A 566 -22.88 5.16 28.68
CA TYR A 566 -22.61 6.37 27.91
C TYR A 566 -23.04 6.20 26.45
N THR A 567 -23.54 7.28 25.86
CA THR A 567 -23.69 7.40 24.40
C THR A 567 -22.32 7.48 23.71
N PRO A 568 -22.24 7.31 22.37
CA PRO A 568 -21.01 7.54 21.61
C PRO A 568 -20.38 8.93 21.85
N ASP A 569 -21.21 9.94 22.13
CA ASP A 569 -20.80 11.32 22.41
C ASP A 569 -20.44 11.57 23.90
N ASN A 570 -20.22 10.50 24.68
CA ASN A 570 -19.90 10.54 26.11
C ASN A 570 -20.97 11.17 27.01
N GLN A 571 -22.25 11.13 26.62
CA GLN A 571 -23.35 11.55 27.49
C GLN A 571 -23.83 10.38 28.35
N PRO A 572 -23.93 10.51 29.69
CA PRO A 572 -24.45 9.44 30.55
C PRO A 572 -25.96 9.33 30.37
N VAL A 573 -26.46 8.12 30.12
CA VAL A 573 -27.91 7.86 29.91
C VAL A 573 -28.54 6.98 30.99
N TRP A 574 -27.71 6.20 31.69
CA TRP A 574 -28.13 5.35 32.79
C TRP A 574 -26.97 5.11 33.76
N ALA A 575 -27.25 4.96 35.05
CA ALA A 575 -26.26 4.61 36.06
C ALA A 575 -26.86 3.77 37.20
N THR A 576 -26.02 2.98 37.88
CA THR A 576 -26.40 2.26 39.11
C THR A 576 -26.62 3.19 40.31
N GLY A 577 -26.03 4.39 40.28
CA GLY A 577 -26.13 5.36 41.37
C GLY A 577 -25.24 5.00 42.57
N THR A 578 -24.16 4.26 42.33
CA THR A 578 -23.28 3.71 43.38
C THR A 578 -21.96 4.49 43.52
N ALA A 579 -21.88 5.69 42.96
CA ALA A 579 -20.72 6.58 43.08
C ALA A 579 -20.36 6.83 44.57
N GLY A 580 -19.07 6.98 44.85
CA GLY A 580 -18.54 7.15 46.20
C GLY A 580 -18.13 5.84 46.90
N ASN A 581 -18.09 4.73 46.17
CA ASN A 581 -17.65 3.42 46.65
C ASN A 581 -16.36 2.96 45.92
N PRO A 582 -15.21 3.62 46.12
CA PRO A 582 -13.97 3.22 45.46
C PRO A 582 -13.54 1.79 45.86
N GLY A 583 -13.10 1.01 44.86
CA GLY A 583 -12.81 -0.41 45.04
C GLY A 583 -14.04 -1.31 45.11
N ALA A 584 -15.21 -0.82 44.70
CA ALA A 584 -16.38 -1.66 44.49
C ALA A 584 -16.15 -2.70 43.39
N MET A 585 -16.93 -3.78 43.45
CA MET A 585 -16.89 -4.90 42.53
C MET A 585 -18.28 -5.17 41.96
N LEU A 586 -18.38 -5.37 40.65
CA LEU A 586 -19.60 -5.81 39.99
C LEU A 586 -19.56 -7.33 39.84
N ALA A 587 -20.54 -8.04 40.36
CA ALA A 587 -20.61 -9.50 40.37
C ALA A 587 -21.82 -9.99 39.57
N VAL A 588 -21.58 -10.84 38.58
CA VAL A 588 -22.61 -11.68 37.94
C VAL A 588 -22.62 -13.00 38.68
N GLN A 589 -23.76 -13.35 39.28
CA GLN A 589 -23.83 -14.41 40.29
C GLN A 589 -24.51 -15.66 39.73
N THR A 590 -24.08 -16.82 40.21
CA THR A 590 -24.64 -18.14 39.85
C THR A 590 -26.10 -18.32 40.25
N ASP A 591 -26.61 -17.46 41.14
CA ASP A 591 -28.00 -17.45 41.58
C ASP A 591 -28.92 -16.65 40.64
N GLY A 592 -28.42 -16.16 39.49
CA GLY A 592 -29.23 -15.42 38.53
C GLY A 592 -29.21 -13.89 38.74
N ASN A 593 -28.47 -13.37 39.71
CA ASN A 593 -28.46 -11.95 40.08
C ASN A 593 -27.20 -11.22 39.59
N VAL A 594 -27.29 -9.90 39.40
CA VAL A 594 -26.14 -9.02 39.17
C VAL A 594 -26.10 -7.95 40.25
N VAL A 595 -24.97 -7.82 40.93
CA VAL A 595 -24.83 -7.03 42.17
C VAL A 595 -23.56 -6.19 42.15
N VAL A 596 -23.63 -4.94 42.60
CA VAL A 596 -22.43 -4.14 42.94
C VAL A 596 -22.20 -4.23 44.45
N TYR A 597 -21.02 -4.71 44.84
CA TYR A 597 -20.56 -4.77 46.21
C TYR A 597 -19.54 -3.67 46.48
N ASN A 598 -19.65 -2.96 47.61
CA ASN A 598 -18.58 -2.07 48.05
C ASN A 598 -17.35 -2.87 48.55
N ARG A 599 -16.25 -2.18 48.87
CA ARG A 599 -15.00 -2.81 49.34
C ARG A 599 -15.17 -3.68 50.61
N ALA A 600 -16.19 -3.42 51.42
CA ALA A 600 -16.51 -4.20 52.62
C ALA A 600 -17.34 -5.47 52.31
N GLY A 601 -17.67 -5.73 51.04
CA GLY A 601 -18.51 -6.85 50.62
C GLY A 601 -20.01 -6.62 50.87
N THR A 602 -20.43 -5.37 51.12
CA THR A 602 -21.85 -5.03 51.29
C THR A 602 -22.48 -4.68 49.94
N PRO A 603 -23.63 -5.28 49.58
CA PRO A 603 -24.31 -4.94 48.32
C PRO A 603 -24.85 -3.51 48.37
N VAL A 604 -24.50 -2.71 47.37
CA VAL A 604 -24.94 -1.31 47.23
C VAL A 604 -25.91 -1.12 46.06
N TRP A 605 -26.00 -2.09 45.15
CA TRP A 605 -27.00 -2.13 44.08
C TRP A 605 -27.20 -3.57 43.59
N ALA A 606 -28.40 -3.93 43.13
CA ALA A 606 -28.68 -5.24 42.54
C ALA A 606 -29.80 -5.20 41.48
N THR A 607 -29.77 -6.12 40.52
CA THR A 607 -30.86 -6.31 39.54
C THR A 607 -32.09 -7.00 40.14
N ASN A 608 -31.93 -7.71 41.27
CA ASN A 608 -32.97 -8.49 41.94
C ASN A 608 -33.58 -9.58 41.05
N THR A 609 -32.74 -10.25 40.26
CA THR A 609 -33.16 -11.26 39.26
C THR A 609 -32.94 -12.70 39.70
N ARG A 610 -32.62 -12.94 40.97
CA ARG A 610 -32.30 -14.27 41.52
C ARG A 610 -33.35 -15.33 41.15
N HIS A 611 -32.93 -16.51 40.66
CA HIS A 611 -33.80 -17.63 40.26
C HIS A 611 -33.15 -19.03 40.36
#